data_AF-A0A8K0W7D9-F1
#
_entry.id   AF-A0A8K0W7D9-F1
#
_cell.length_a   1.000
_cell.length_b   1.000
_cell.length_c   1.000
_cell.angle_alpha   90.00
_cell.angle_beta   90.00
_cell.angle_gamma   90.00
#
_symmetry.space_group_name_H-M   'P 1'
#
loop_
_entity.id
_entity.type
_entity.pdbx_description
1 polymer ?
#
loop_
_entity_poly.entity_id
_entity_poly.type
_entity_poly.pdbx_seq_one_letter_code
_entity_poly.pdbx_strand_id
1 'polypeptide(L)'
;MTNIPSHHIAIVGAEDGSLKLSENVPLPRLEDDMMLVRNNAVALNPIDGKMVGNLASAGAVAGMDYVGTVVGIGSNVKTASEIRLGDRVCGAVQGMHSLTPKVGAFAQFVGATDVVTLKVPSFMAIKDAATLGSGVGTIGLALFRSLEVPGYPEAPATDRIPVLVYGGSTATGTLAIQLLKLSGLTPIATCSSHNFDLVKSFGAEAVFDYRSTESTDEIRKFTRNSLKYVLDCISEPETMQFCYKCIGRTGGRYTALEPFPQFLHTRPTVKPDWVLGPTLLGKPIGWGPPFEREGDPDLMGGGFEGILSGLEMLRKKQVSGQKLVYMIASGEE
;
A
#
# COMPACT_ATOMS: atom_id res chain seq x y z
N MET A 1 34.55 -2.79 3.15
CA MET A 1 33.65 -1.96 2.34
C MET A 1 33.31 -2.74 1.09
N THR A 2 32.04 -3.05 0.88
CA THR A 2 31.58 -3.75 -0.33
C THR A 2 31.77 -2.82 -1.52
N ASN A 3 32.42 -3.31 -2.58
CA ASN A 3 32.55 -2.55 -3.82
C ASN A 3 31.16 -2.40 -4.46
N ILE A 4 30.58 -1.20 -4.42
CA ILE A 4 29.27 -0.90 -5.01
C ILE A 4 29.52 -0.51 -6.47
N PRO A 5 28.95 -1.22 -7.46
CA PRO A 5 29.19 -0.91 -8.86
C PRO A 5 28.47 0.39 -9.26
N SER A 6 28.90 1.05 -10.33
CA SER A 6 28.20 2.24 -10.85
C SER A 6 26.94 1.88 -11.66
N HIS A 7 26.86 0.64 -12.15
CA HIS A 7 25.75 0.10 -12.95
C HIS A 7 25.35 -1.30 -12.46
N HIS A 8 24.13 -1.70 -12.77
CA HIS A 8 23.58 -2.99 -12.36
C HIS A 8 22.58 -3.56 -13.38
N ILE A 9 22.16 -4.80 -13.15
CA ILE A 9 21.09 -5.45 -13.91
C ILE A 9 19.73 -5.04 -13.33
N ALA A 10 18.78 -4.71 -14.21
CA ALA A 10 17.41 -4.38 -13.86
C ALA A 10 16.40 -4.71 -14.97
N ILE A 11 15.12 -4.80 -14.62
CA ILE A 11 13.99 -4.80 -15.57
C ILE A 11 13.56 -3.36 -15.79
N VAL A 12 13.46 -2.93 -17.04
CA VAL A 12 13.11 -1.56 -17.42
C VAL A 12 11.99 -1.51 -18.46
N GLY A 13 11.30 -0.37 -18.54
CA GLY A 13 10.37 -0.08 -19.62
C GLY A 13 11.09 0.02 -20.97
N ALA A 14 10.53 -0.58 -22.01
CA ALA A 14 10.97 -0.46 -23.40
C ALA A 14 10.19 0.63 -24.15
N GLU A 15 10.72 1.07 -25.30
CA GLU A 15 10.09 2.09 -26.15
C GLU A 15 8.72 1.66 -26.70
N ASP A 16 8.49 0.36 -26.86
CA ASP A 16 7.22 -0.21 -27.32
C ASP A 16 6.20 -0.39 -26.18
N GLY A 17 6.52 0.07 -24.97
CA GLY A 17 5.70 -0.07 -23.77
C GLY A 17 5.77 -1.46 -23.12
N SER A 18 6.63 -2.37 -23.57
CA SER A 18 6.88 -3.65 -22.90
C SER A 18 7.93 -3.53 -21.78
N LEU A 19 8.21 -4.64 -21.07
CA LEU A 19 9.30 -4.74 -20.10
C LEU A 19 10.46 -5.52 -20.71
N LYS A 20 11.70 -5.09 -20.44
CA LYS A 20 12.92 -5.79 -20.90
C LYS A 20 13.99 -5.86 -19.81
N LEU A 21 14.83 -6.88 -19.89
CA LEU A 21 16.06 -6.97 -19.12
C LEU A 21 17.09 -5.96 -19.67
N SER A 22 17.74 -5.22 -18.78
CA SER A 22 18.88 -4.36 -19.08
C SER A 22 20.04 -4.71 -18.16
N GLU A 23 21.21 -4.97 -18.73
CA GLU A 23 22.41 -5.34 -17.96
C GLU A 23 23.25 -4.11 -17.53
N ASN A 24 22.86 -2.91 -17.97
CA ASN A 24 23.65 -1.70 -17.78
C ASN A 24 22.78 -0.50 -17.40
N VAL A 25 22.13 -0.58 -16.23
CA VAL A 25 21.36 0.54 -15.67
C VAL A 25 22.19 1.25 -14.60
N PRO A 26 22.34 2.59 -14.65
CA PRO A 26 23.07 3.32 -13.61
C PRO A 26 22.34 3.22 -12.27
N LEU A 27 23.09 3.14 -11.17
CA LEU A 27 22.48 3.15 -9.84
C LEU A 27 21.59 4.40 -9.60
N PRO A 28 20.54 4.28 -8.77
CA PRO A 28 19.82 5.45 -8.29
C PRO A 28 20.77 6.34 -7.49
N ARG A 29 20.56 7.65 -7.59
CA ARG A 29 21.26 8.60 -6.72
C ARG A 29 20.76 8.40 -5.30
N LEU A 30 21.68 8.23 -4.35
CA LEU A 30 21.34 8.16 -2.94
C LEU A 30 21.01 9.57 -2.44
N GLU A 31 19.74 9.86 -2.27
CA GLU A 31 19.24 11.09 -1.64
C GLU A 31 19.34 11.01 -0.11
N ASP A 32 19.18 12.14 0.58
CA ASP A 32 19.38 12.23 2.02
C ASP A 32 18.36 11.40 2.83
N ASP A 33 17.13 11.25 2.33
CA ASP A 33 16.04 10.46 2.91
C ASP A 33 16.04 8.98 2.44
N MET A 34 17.06 8.58 1.67
CA MET A 34 17.10 7.25 1.04
C MET A 34 18.15 6.32 1.65
N MET A 35 17.89 5.03 1.50
CA MET A 35 18.85 3.96 1.67
C MET A 35 19.14 3.33 0.30
N LEU A 36 20.39 2.99 0.05
CA LEU A 36 20.76 2.12 -1.06
C LEU A 36 20.76 0.68 -0.53
N VAL A 37 19.91 -0.15 -1.11
CA VAL A 37 19.69 -1.53 -0.69
C VAL A 37 20.14 -2.47 -1.80
N ARG A 38 20.97 -3.47 -1.48
CA ARG A 38 21.25 -4.59 -2.37
C ARG A 38 20.15 -5.62 -2.22
N ASN A 39 19.39 -5.87 -3.28
CA ASN A 39 18.28 -6.82 -3.22
C ASN A 39 18.76 -8.24 -3.03
N ASN A 40 18.12 -8.93 -2.09
CA ASN A 40 18.22 -10.37 -1.88
C ASN A 40 17.10 -11.10 -2.61
N ALA A 41 15.90 -10.52 -2.63
CA ALA A 41 14.74 -10.99 -3.38
C ALA A 41 13.78 -9.82 -3.68
N VAL A 42 12.82 -10.07 -4.57
CA VAL A 42 11.73 -9.15 -4.93
C VAL A 42 10.42 -9.93 -4.94
N ALA A 43 9.30 -9.23 -4.78
CA ALA A 43 7.97 -9.81 -4.90
C ALA A 43 7.20 -9.16 -6.06
N LEU A 44 6.35 -9.95 -6.71
CA LEU A 44 5.46 -9.49 -7.77
C LEU A 44 4.12 -9.08 -7.18
N ASN A 45 3.63 -7.92 -7.63
CA ASN A 45 2.31 -7.41 -7.37
C ASN A 45 1.49 -7.35 -8.67
N PRO A 46 0.14 -7.40 -8.61
CA PRO A 46 -0.69 -7.21 -9.79
C PRO A 46 -0.39 -5.91 -10.55
N ILE A 47 -0.04 -4.83 -9.82
CA ILE A 47 0.33 -3.55 -10.42
C ILE A 47 1.55 -3.66 -11.32
N ASP A 48 2.52 -4.53 -11.02
CA ASP A 48 3.72 -4.70 -11.84
C ASP A 48 3.38 -5.22 -13.25
N GLY A 49 2.39 -6.12 -13.35
CA GLY A 49 1.89 -6.63 -14.62
C GLY A 49 1.07 -5.61 -15.42
N LYS A 50 0.55 -4.57 -14.76
CA LYS A 50 -0.18 -3.46 -15.39
C LYS A 50 0.73 -2.36 -15.92
N MET A 51 1.98 -2.29 -15.47
CA MET A 51 2.98 -1.28 -15.86
C MET A 51 3.56 -1.52 -17.26
N VAL A 52 2.67 -1.58 -18.25
CA VAL A 52 2.94 -1.81 -19.67
C VAL A 52 2.12 -0.84 -20.53
N GLY A 53 2.42 -0.77 -21.83
CA GLY A 53 1.75 0.11 -22.77
C GLY A 53 1.84 1.57 -22.33
N ASN A 54 0.70 2.24 -22.18
CA ASN A 54 0.64 3.67 -21.81
C ASN A 54 1.09 3.96 -20.37
N LEU A 55 1.21 2.94 -19.51
CA LEU A 55 1.73 3.10 -18.14
C LEU A 55 3.24 2.84 -18.06
N ALA A 56 3.85 2.30 -19.12
CA ALA A 56 5.29 2.11 -19.17
C ALA A 56 6.00 3.45 -19.46
N SER A 57 7.03 3.73 -18.68
CA SER A 57 7.99 4.80 -18.94
C SER A 57 9.28 4.19 -19.48
N ALA A 58 9.63 4.51 -20.74
CA ALA A 58 10.83 3.97 -21.36
C ALA A 58 12.08 4.28 -20.52
N GLY A 59 12.90 3.26 -20.26
CA GLY A 59 14.10 3.35 -19.44
C GLY A 59 13.87 3.39 -17.92
N ALA A 60 12.63 3.51 -17.44
CA ALA A 60 12.33 3.46 -16.01
C ALA A 60 12.40 2.03 -15.48
N VAL A 61 12.98 1.85 -14.29
CA VAL A 61 13.11 0.55 -13.60
C VAL A 61 11.75 0.10 -13.05
N ALA A 62 11.37 -1.15 -13.30
CA ALA A 62 10.10 -1.73 -12.88
C ALA A 62 10.15 -2.28 -11.43
N GLY A 63 8.98 -2.66 -10.90
CA GLY A 63 8.84 -3.38 -9.65
C GLY A 63 8.60 -2.51 -8.42
N MET A 64 7.69 -2.95 -7.55
CA MET A 64 7.39 -2.24 -6.29
C MET A 64 8.14 -2.81 -5.09
N ASP A 65 8.12 -4.13 -4.87
CA ASP A 65 8.52 -4.73 -3.61
C ASP A 65 9.94 -5.27 -3.60
N TYR A 66 10.68 -4.92 -2.55
CA TYR A 66 12.05 -5.37 -2.36
C TYR A 66 12.28 -5.92 -0.95
N VAL A 67 13.26 -6.80 -0.84
CA VAL A 67 13.92 -7.14 0.42
C VAL A 67 15.40 -7.29 0.17
N GLY A 68 16.22 -6.67 1.01
CA GLY A 68 17.65 -6.59 0.75
C GLY A 68 18.47 -6.19 1.96
N THR A 69 19.76 -6.00 1.71
CA THR A 69 20.74 -5.56 2.69
C THR A 69 21.11 -4.10 2.43
N VAL A 70 21.11 -3.27 3.47
CA VAL A 70 21.49 -1.86 3.36
C VAL A 70 22.99 -1.73 3.09
N VAL A 71 23.35 -1.06 2.00
CA VAL A 71 24.75 -0.83 1.56
C VAL A 71 25.12 0.65 1.47
N GLY A 72 24.14 1.55 1.58
CA GLY A 72 24.34 3.00 1.71
C GLY A 72 23.17 3.63 2.45
N ILE A 73 23.40 4.70 3.19
CA ILE A 73 22.39 5.41 3.98
C ILE A 73 22.59 6.92 3.75
N GLY A 74 21.52 7.62 3.39
CA GLY A 74 21.47 9.06 3.27
C GLY A 74 21.56 9.75 4.64
N SER A 75 21.89 11.04 4.65
CA SER A 75 22.20 11.77 5.89
C SER A 75 20.99 12.04 6.79
N ASN A 76 19.76 11.88 6.28
CA ASN A 76 18.50 12.26 6.92
C ASN A 76 17.45 11.12 6.90
N VAL A 77 17.89 9.86 6.83
CA VAL A 77 17.01 8.68 6.95
C VAL A 77 16.40 8.62 8.35
N LYS A 78 15.07 8.64 8.43
CA LYS A 78 14.27 8.59 9.67
C LYS A 78 13.29 7.43 9.64
N THR A 79 13.61 6.37 10.36
CA THR A 79 12.74 5.19 10.51
C THR A 79 12.37 4.95 11.97
N ALA A 80 11.24 4.31 12.22
CA ALA A 80 10.78 3.98 13.58
C ALA A 80 11.73 3.03 14.34
N SER A 81 12.57 2.29 13.60
CA SER A 81 13.66 1.49 14.15
C SER A 81 14.98 1.98 13.59
N GLU A 82 16.06 1.97 14.38
CA GLU A 82 17.39 2.33 13.89
C GLU A 82 17.85 1.33 12.81
N ILE A 83 18.22 1.87 11.63
CA ILE A 83 18.74 1.10 10.49
C ILE A 83 20.22 1.45 10.29
N ARG A 84 21.05 0.42 10.14
CA ARG A 84 22.50 0.52 9.95
C ARG A 84 22.95 -0.19 8.68
N LEU A 85 24.15 0.13 8.20
CA LEU A 85 24.77 -0.62 7.11
C LEU A 85 24.87 -2.10 7.47
N GLY A 86 24.48 -2.97 6.54
CA GLY A 86 24.42 -4.41 6.75
C GLY A 86 23.09 -4.93 7.32
N ASP A 87 22.19 -4.05 7.78
CA ASP A 87 20.85 -4.48 8.19
C ASP A 87 20.05 -5.00 6.99
N ARG A 88 19.15 -5.94 7.28
CA ARG A 88 18.14 -6.39 6.33
C ARG A 88 16.90 -5.51 6.43
N VAL A 89 16.40 -5.09 5.29
CA VAL A 89 15.22 -4.23 5.17
C VAL A 89 14.30 -4.74 4.06
N CYS A 90 13.00 -4.51 4.19
CA CYS A 90 12.02 -4.70 3.12
C CYS A 90 11.13 -3.47 3.02
N GLY A 91 10.43 -3.33 1.90
CA GLY A 91 9.57 -2.17 1.68
C GLY A 91 9.03 -2.14 0.26
N ALA A 92 8.43 -1.01 -0.07
CA ALA A 92 7.95 -0.69 -1.40
C ALA A 92 8.69 0.52 -1.95
N VAL A 93 8.88 0.55 -3.26
CA VAL A 93 9.28 1.75 -4.01
C VAL A 93 8.30 1.96 -5.16
N GLN A 94 8.31 3.17 -5.72
CA GLN A 94 7.50 3.48 -6.88
C GLN A 94 8.24 3.10 -8.16
N GLY A 95 8.12 1.83 -8.58
CA GLY A 95 8.62 1.38 -9.87
C GLY A 95 7.88 2.00 -11.05
N MET A 96 8.49 1.91 -12.24
CA MET A 96 7.98 2.48 -13.49
C MET A 96 7.63 3.97 -13.38
N HIS A 97 8.42 4.73 -12.61
CA HIS A 97 8.11 6.12 -12.30
C HIS A 97 8.95 7.08 -13.15
N SER A 98 8.29 7.88 -13.97
CA SER A 98 8.92 8.84 -14.89
C SER A 98 9.77 9.91 -14.21
N LEU A 99 9.39 10.33 -12.99
CA LEU A 99 10.10 11.37 -12.23
C LEU A 99 11.36 10.84 -11.54
N THR A 100 11.40 9.53 -11.24
CA THR A 100 12.53 8.86 -10.59
C THR A 100 12.86 7.56 -11.33
N PRO A 101 13.26 7.60 -12.62
CA PRO A 101 13.28 6.43 -13.48
C PRO A 101 14.30 5.36 -13.06
N LYS A 102 15.25 5.69 -12.19
CA LYS A 102 16.24 4.74 -11.66
C LYS A 102 15.79 4.02 -10.39
N VAL A 103 14.63 4.41 -9.84
CA VAL A 103 14.06 3.81 -8.63
C VAL A 103 13.01 2.78 -9.05
N GLY A 104 13.28 1.52 -8.74
CA GLY A 104 12.37 0.40 -8.94
C GLY A 104 12.95 -0.87 -8.32
N ALA A 105 12.08 -1.77 -7.84
CA ALA A 105 12.51 -2.93 -7.07
C ALA A 105 13.11 -4.06 -7.93
N PHE A 106 12.75 -4.18 -9.20
CA PHE A 106 13.26 -5.25 -10.09
C PHE A 106 14.65 -4.92 -10.61
N ALA A 107 15.58 -4.71 -9.69
CA ALA A 107 16.97 -4.40 -9.91
C ALA A 107 17.85 -5.06 -8.83
N GLN A 108 19.15 -5.21 -9.11
CA GLN A 108 20.09 -5.72 -8.09
C GLN A 108 20.29 -4.75 -6.91
N PHE A 109 20.07 -3.46 -7.14
CA PHE A 109 20.12 -2.42 -6.12
C PHE A 109 18.91 -1.51 -6.25
N VAL A 110 18.35 -1.07 -5.14
CA VAL A 110 17.19 -0.16 -5.11
C VAL A 110 17.49 0.99 -4.16
N GLY A 111 17.10 2.20 -4.58
CA GLY A 111 17.04 3.36 -3.70
C GLY A 111 15.67 3.38 -3.04
N ALA A 112 15.61 3.27 -1.72
CA ALA A 112 14.37 3.20 -0.98
C ALA A 112 14.29 4.32 0.06
N THR A 113 13.17 5.03 0.11
CA THR A 113 12.92 6.07 1.11
C THR A 113 12.61 5.47 2.47
N ASP A 114 12.92 6.20 3.53
CA ASP A 114 12.67 5.80 4.91
C ASP A 114 11.18 5.52 5.25
N VAL A 115 10.23 6.29 4.71
CA VAL A 115 8.79 6.27 5.06
C VAL A 115 8.13 4.89 4.98
N VAL A 116 8.51 4.07 4.00
CA VAL A 116 7.89 2.74 3.73
C VAL A 116 8.90 1.59 3.88
N THR A 117 10.02 1.86 4.56
CA THR A 117 11.04 0.86 4.84
C THR A 117 10.84 0.22 6.21
N LEU A 118 10.80 -1.10 6.25
CA LEU A 118 10.71 -1.92 7.45
C LEU A 118 12.03 -2.65 7.69
N LYS A 119 12.54 -2.59 8.92
CA LYS A 119 13.69 -3.42 9.33
C LYS A 119 13.24 -4.88 9.48
N VAL A 120 13.94 -5.79 8.81
CA VAL A 120 13.61 -7.23 8.82
C VAL A 120 14.22 -7.89 10.07
N PRO A 121 13.40 -8.44 10.98
CA PRO A 121 13.89 -9.11 12.18
C PRO A 121 14.79 -10.29 11.85
N SER A 122 15.78 -10.58 12.71
CA SER A 122 16.76 -11.67 12.50
C SER A 122 16.11 -13.03 12.23
N PHE A 123 14.99 -13.33 12.89
CA PHE A 123 14.27 -14.59 12.77
C PHE A 123 13.46 -14.74 11.47
N MET A 124 13.18 -13.64 10.76
CA MET A 124 12.32 -13.67 9.57
C MET A 124 13.13 -14.07 8.34
N ALA A 125 12.59 -15.04 7.57
CA ALA A 125 13.19 -15.44 6.31
C ALA A 125 12.97 -14.37 5.23
N ILE A 126 13.93 -14.25 4.31
CA ILE A 126 13.88 -13.26 3.22
C ILE A 126 12.60 -13.40 2.39
N LYS A 127 12.20 -14.62 2.06
CA LYS A 127 10.99 -14.89 1.27
C LYS A 127 9.71 -14.40 1.95
N ASP A 128 9.67 -14.43 3.28
CA ASP A 128 8.49 -14.01 4.05
C ASP A 128 8.46 -12.48 4.12
N ALA A 129 9.61 -11.87 4.41
CA ALA A 129 9.79 -10.41 4.42
C ALA A 129 9.49 -9.76 3.06
N ALA A 130 9.78 -10.44 1.94
CA ALA A 130 9.49 -9.98 0.59
C ALA A 130 7.98 -9.75 0.36
N THR A 131 7.11 -10.40 1.12
CA THR A 131 5.65 -10.29 0.95
C THR A 131 5.03 -9.09 1.66
N LEU A 132 5.81 -8.36 2.46
CA LEU A 132 5.31 -7.29 3.31
C LEU A 132 5.20 -5.94 2.61
N GLY A 133 6.09 -5.64 1.65
CA GLY A 133 6.35 -4.31 1.09
C GLY A 133 5.10 -3.44 0.85
N SER A 134 4.55 -3.49 -0.36
CA SER A 134 3.38 -2.70 -0.74
C SER A 134 2.14 -3.10 0.05
N GLY A 135 2.05 -4.36 0.46
CA GLY A 135 0.90 -4.91 1.19
C GLY A 135 0.65 -4.20 2.52
N VAL A 136 1.67 -4.01 3.35
CA VAL A 136 1.52 -3.38 4.68
C VAL A 136 1.05 -1.93 4.55
N GLY A 137 1.69 -1.15 3.67
CA GLY A 137 1.32 0.24 3.42
C GLY A 137 -0.11 0.35 2.87
N THR A 138 -0.45 -0.47 1.87
CA THR A 138 -1.77 -0.47 1.23
C THR A 138 -2.87 -0.78 2.24
N ILE A 139 -2.67 -1.77 3.11
CA ILE A 139 -3.66 -2.12 4.13
C ILE A 139 -3.75 -1.07 5.23
N GLY A 140 -2.63 -0.46 5.63
CA GLY A 140 -2.66 0.67 6.56
C GLY A 140 -3.52 1.82 6.06
N LEU A 141 -3.33 2.23 4.80
CA LEU A 141 -4.18 3.24 4.15
C LEU A 141 -5.64 2.80 4.10
N ALA A 142 -5.89 1.58 3.63
CA ALA A 142 -7.25 1.09 3.41
C ALA A 142 -8.05 0.99 4.72
N LEU A 143 -7.46 0.43 5.78
CA LEU A 143 -8.15 0.22 7.04
C LEU A 143 -8.27 1.51 7.85
N PHE A 144 -7.17 2.26 8.01
CA PHE A 144 -7.11 3.32 9.02
C PHE A 144 -7.38 4.71 8.45
N ARG A 145 -7.09 4.96 7.16
CA ARG A 145 -7.35 6.27 6.53
C ARG A 145 -8.64 6.29 5.71
N SER A 146 -8.91 5.23 4.95
CA SER A 146 -10.07 5.16 4.06
C SER A 146 -11.32 4.62 4.77
N LEU A 147 -11.24 3.39 5.31
CA LEU A 147 -12.32 2.77 6.07
C LEU A 147 -12.51 3.40 7.45
N GLU A 148 -11.49 4.05 8.01
CA GLU A 148 -11.53 4.62 9.37
C GLU A 148 -12.12 3.61 10.38
N VAL A 149 -11.61 2.36 10.35
CA VAL A 149 -12.08 1.34 11.28
C VAL A 149 -11.77 1.76 12.73
N PRO A 150 -12.64 1.43 13.70
CA PRO A 150 -12.38 1.77 15.09
C PRO A 150 -11.36 0.80 15.67
N GLY A 151 -10.16 1.29 15.96
CA GLY A 151 -9.06 0.52 16.54
C GLY A 151 -7.90 0.28 15.57
N TYR A 152 -6.73 0.12 16.14
CA TYR A 152 -5.46 -0.22 15.46
C TYR A 152 -4.64 -1.12 16.40
N PRO A 153 -3.57 -1.81 15.94
CA PRO A 153 -2.88 -2.81 16.74
C PRO A 153 -2.42 -2.34 18.13
N GLU A 154 -1.99 -1.08 18.24
CA GLU A 154 -1.52 -0.47 19.50
C GLU A 154 -2.66 0.03 20.40
N ALA A 155 -3.85 0.26 19.84
CA ALA A 155 -5.07 0.58 20.58
C ALA A 155 -6.28 -0.20 20.02
N PRO A 156 -6.37 -1.51 20.32
CA PRO A 156 -7.43 -2.35 19.79
C PRO A 156 -8.83 -1.87 20.22
N ALA A 157 -9.82 -2.03 19.33
CA ALA A 157 -11.21 -1.79 19.70
C ALA A 157 -11.68 -2.77 20.79
N THR A 158 -12.55 -2.26 21.66
CA THR A 158 -13.25 -3.06 22.66
C THR A 158 -14.47 -3.78 22.07
N ASP A 159 -15.11 -3.17 21.08
CA ASP A 159 -16.29 -3.71 20.43
C ASP A 159 -15.91 -4.64 19.29
N ARG A 160 -16.50 -5.83 19.28
CA ARG A 160 -16.32 -6.82 18.20
C ARG A 160 -17.08 -6.40 16.94
N ILE A 161 -16.50 -5.49 16.18
CA ILE A 161 -17.11 -4.91 14.99
C ILE A 161 -16.69 -5.72 13.75
N PRO A 162 -17.65 -6.23 12.95
CA PRO A 162 -17.34 -7.00 11.76
C PRO A 162 -16.80 -6.10 10.63
N VAL A 163 -15.74 -6.57 9.98
CA VAL A 163 -15.19 -5.97 8.75
C VAL A 163 -15.11 -7.04 7.69
N LEU A 164 -15.75 -6.81 6.53
CA LEU A 164 -15.71 -7.73 5.41
C LEU A 164 -14.46 -7.49 4.57
N VAL A 165 -13.67 -8.53 4.36
CA VAL A 165 -12.56 -8.58 3.42
C VAL A 165 -12.98 -9.41 2.21
N TYR A 166 -13.41 -8.77 1.13
CA TYR A 166 -13.70 -9.45 -0.11
C TYR A 166 -12.39 -9.83 -0.80
N GLY A 167 -12.20 -11.13 -1.10
CA GLY A 167 -10.91 -11.64 -1.59
C GLY A 167 -9.90 -11.91 -0.48
N GLY A 168 -10.35 -12.48 0.64
CA GLY A 168 -9.53 -12.74 1.83
C GLY A 168 -8.34 -13.68 1.64
N SER A 169 -8.30 -14.45 0.54
CA SER A 169 -7.15 -15.32 0.19
C SER A 169 -6.09 -14.63 -0.68
N THR A 170 -6.27 -13.36 -1.03
CA THR A 170 -5.22 -12.56 -1.69
C THR A 170 -4.10 -12.23 -0.69
N ALA A 171 -2.89 -11.92 -1.17
CA ALA A 171 -1.80 -11.48 -0.29
C ALA A 171 -2.21 -10.28 0.58
N THR A 172 -2.93 -9.33 -0.02
CA THR A 172 -3.47 -8.17 0.67
C THR A 172 -4.58 -8.55 1.67
N GLY A 173 -5.47 -9.48 1.29
CA GLY A 173 -6.55 -9.97 2.14
C GLY A 173 -6.06 -10.68 3.40
N THR A 174 -5.01 -11.52 3.30
CA THR A 174 -4.45 -12.23 4.46
C THR A 174 -3.72 -11.26 5.41
N LEU A 175 -3.09 -10.20 4.90
CA LEU A 175 -2.55 -9.11 5.72
C LEU A 175 -3.67 -8.33 6.42
N ALA A 176 -4.74 -7.97 5.70
CA ALA A 176 -5.89 -7.26 6.25
C ALA A 176 -6.55 -8.01 7.40
N ILE A 177 -6.79 -9.32 7.24
CA ILE A 177 -7.41 -10.17 8.27
C ILE A 177 -6.58 -10.15 9.55
N GLN A 178 -5.27 -10.29 9.45
CA GLN A 178 -4.37 -10.27 10.61
C GLN A 178 -4.38 -8.91 11.30
N LEU A 179 -4.27 -7.81 10.54
CA LEU A 179 -4.28 -6.46 11.09
C LEU A 179 -5.62 -6.11 11.74
N LEU A 180 -6.75 -6.51 11.13
CA LEU A 180 -8.08 -6.35 11.72
C LEU A 180 -8.21 -7.11 13.05
N LYS A 181 -7.73 -8.35 13.11
CA LYS A 181 -7.75 -9.16 14.34
C LYS A 181 -6.89 -8.53 15.44
N LEU A 182 -5.68 -8.06 15.10
CA LEU A 182 -4.82 -7.34 16.04
C LEU A 182 -5.45 -6.03 16.52
N SER A 183 -6.25 -5.38 15.67
CA SER A 183 -6.98 -4.14 15.98
C SER A 183 -8.25 -4.36 16.81
N GLY A 184 -8.51 -5.58 17.31
CA GLY A 184 -9.70 -5.90 18.13
C GLY A 184 -11.00 -6.07 17.33
N LEU A 185 -10.92 -6.06 16.00
CA LEU A 185 -12.06 -6.18 15.10
C LEU A 185 -12.36 -7.64 14.78
N THR A 186 -13.48 -7.88 14.10
CA THR A 186 -13.91 -9.23 13.68
C THR A 186 -13.82 -9.35 12.17
N PRO A 187 -12.69 -9.83 11.60
CA PRO A 187 -12.58 -10.02 10.17
C PRO A 187 -13.53 -11.14 9.73
N ILE A 188 -14.35 -10.87 8.72
CA ILE A 188 -15.04 -11.90 7.94
C ILE A 188 -14.58 -11.78 6.50
N ALA A 189 -14.56 -12.88 5.76
CA ALA A 189 -13.92 -12.90 4.45
C ALA A 189 -14.74 -13.62 3.39
N THR A 190 -14.51 -13.27 2.13
CA THR A 190 -14.90 -14.12 1.00
C THR A 190 -13.66 -14.68 0.29
N CYS A 191 -13.72 -15.94 -0.13
CA CYS A 191 -12.72 -16.54 -1.03
C CYS A 191 -13.29 -17.81 -1.67
N SER A 192 -12.49 -18.49 -2.50
CA SER A 192 -12.87 -19.83 -2.97
C SER A 192 -12.82 -20.82 -1.81
N SER A 193 -13.76 -21.77 -1.75
CA SER A 193 -13.88 -22.78 -0.68
C SER A 193 -12.57 -23.50 -0.31
N HIS A 194 -11.73 -23.84 -1.28
CA HIS A 194 -10.43 -24.49 -1.04
C HIS A 194 -9.43 -23.64 -0.24
N ASN A 195 -9.64 -22.32 -0.12
CA ASN A 195 -8.80 -21.41 0.67
C ASN A 195 -9.40 -21.09 2.05
N PHE A 196 -10.50 -21.72 2.46
CA PHE A 196 -11.15 -21.38 3.73
C PHE A 196 -10.25 -21.61 4.94
N ASP A 197 -9.52 -22.74 4.97
CA ASP A 197 -8.64 -23.07 6.09
C ASP A 197 -7.45 -22.09 6.18
N LEU A 198 -6.92 -21.65 5.04
CA LEU A 198 -5.89 -20.61 4.97
C LEU A 198 -6.40 -19.29 5.57
N VAL A 199 -7.58 -18.85 5.14
CA VAL A 199 -8.15 -17.56 5.56
C VAL A 199 -8.53 -17.58 7.05
N LYS A 200 -9.04 -18.72 7.55
CA LYS A 200 -9.31 -18.92 8.98
C LYS A 200 -8.03 -18.96 9.80
N SER A 201 -6.95 -19.59 9.31
CA SER A 201 -5.68 -19.66 10.04
C SER A 201 -5.06 -18.27 10.25
N PHE A 202 -5.30 -17.32 9.33
CA PHE A 202 -4.94 -15.91 9.49
C PHE A 202 -5.86 -15.11 10.43
N GLY A 203 -6.99 -15.68 10.83
CA GLY A 203 -7.85 -15.11 11.87
C GLY A 203 -9.22 -14.63 11.43
N ALA A 204 -9.69 -14.97 10.23
CA ALA A 204 -11.07 -14.70 9.86
C ALA A 204 -12.04 -15.48 10.76
N GLU A 205 -13.03 -14.78 11.31
CA GLU A 205 -14.08 -15.35 12.17
C GLU A 205 -15.06 -16.21 11.35
N ALA A 206 -15.37 -15.75 10.13
CA ALA A 206 -16.22 -16.47 9.18
C ALA A 206 -15.70 -16.27 7.75
N VAL A 207 -15.86 -17.30 6.93
CA VAL A 207 -15.45 -17.28 5.52
C VAL A 207 -16.60 -17.79 4.66
N PHE A 208 -16.89 -17.08 3.58
CA PHE A 208 -18.00 -17.34 2.68
C PHE A 208 -17.51 -17.55 1.25
N ASP A 209 -18.15 -18.46 0.50
CA ASP A 209 -17.81 -18.67 -0.90
C ASP A 209 -18.47 -17.58 -1.74
N TYR A 210 -17.67 -16.73 -2.38
CA TYR A 210 -18.20 -15.64 -3.20
C TYR A 210 -19.00 -16.12 -4.41
N ARG A 211 -18.85 -17.40 -4.81
CA ARG A 211 -19.61 -18.02 -5.90
C ARG A 211 -21.01 -18.47 -5.46
N SER A 212 -21.26 -18.60 -4.16
CA SER A 212 -22.58 -18.98 -3.65
C SER A 212 -23.57 -17.84 -3.83
N THR A 213 -24.74 -18.15 -4.38
CA THR A 213 -25.85 -17.20 -4.52
C THR A 213 -26.42 -16.76 -3.17
N GLU A 214 -26.18 -17.52 -2.10
CA GLU A 214 -26.65 -17.23 -0.74
C GLU A 214 -25.65 -16.38 0.06
N SER A 215 -24.42 -16.22 -0.43
CA SER A 215 -23.31 -15.64 0.33
C SER A 215 -23.61 -14.25 0.89
N THR A 216 -24.23 -13.38 0.09
CA THR A 216 -24.59 -12.02 0.57
C THR A 216 -25.63 -12.06 1.68
N ASP A 217 -26.58 -12.99 1.63
CA ASP A 217 -27.60 -13.15 2.67
C ASP A 217 -27.03 -13.78 3.94
N GLU A 218 -26.12 -14.74 3.81
CA GLU A 218 -25.38 -15.31 4.93
C GLU A 218 -24.53 -14.26 5.65
N ILE A 219 -23.80 -13.41 4.90
CA ILE A 219 -23.02 -12.30 5.46
C ILE A 219 -23.93 -11.31 6.18
N ARG A 220 -25.07 -10.94 5.58
CA ARG A 220 -26.04 -10.05 6.23
C ARG A 220 -26.64 -10.68 7.48
N LYS A 221 -26.93 -11.98 7.48
CA LYS A 221 -27.42 -12.70 8.65
C LYS A 221 -26.37 -12.73 9.76
N PHE A 222 -25.14 -13.09 9.43
CA PHE A 222 -24.01 -13.13 10.36
C PHE A 222 -23.79 -11.77 11.03
N THR A 223 -23.82 -10.70 10.23
CA THR A 223 -23.63 -9.32 10.70
C THR A 223 -24.91 -8.68 11.21
N ARG A 224 -26.02 -9.42 11.37
CA ARG A 224 -27.33 -8.89 11.81
C ARG A 224 -27.77 -7.65 11.02
N ASN A 225 -27.45 -7.62 9.73
CA ASN A 225 -27.73 -6.55 8.79
C ASN A 225 -27.14 -5.17 9.21
N SER A 226 -26.01 -5.19 9.93
CA SER A 226 -25.32 -4.00 10.45
C SER A 226 -23.87 -3.86 9.99
N LEU A 227 -23.41 -4.63 8.98
CA LEU A 227 -22.07 -4.49 8.42
C LEU A 227 -21.82 -3.05 7.94
N LYS A 228 -20.75 -2.42 8.46
CA LYS A 228 -20.39 -1.02 8.14
C LYS A 228 -19.10 -0.86 7.35
N TYR A 229 -18.19 -1.83 7.39
CA TYR A 229 -16.85 -1.69 6.81
C TYR A 229 -16.59 -2.83 5.85
N VAL A 230 -16.25 -2.48 4.60
CA VAL A 230 -15.96 -3.45 3.55
C VAL A 230 -14.68 -3.05 2.81
N LEU A 231 -13.69 -3.92 2.86
CA LEU A 231 -12.49 -3.86 2.04
C LEU A 231 -12.65 -4.80 0.85
N ASP A 232 -12.52 -4.28 -0.36
CA ASP A 232 -12.53 -5.06 -1.61
C ASP A 232 -11.12 -5.19 -2.18
N CYS A 233 -10.51 -6.36 -1.99
CA CYS A 233 -9.18 -6.67 -2.48
C CYS A 233 -9.13 -7.10 -3.96
N ILE A 234 -10.28 -7.13 -4.65
CA ILE A 234 -10.38 -7.53 -6.06
C ILE A 234 -10.71 -6.32 -6.94
N SER A 235 -11.62 -5.45 -6.48
CA SER A 235 -11.91 -4.13 -7.07
C SER A 235 -12.47 -4.19 -8.51
N GLU A 236 -13.33 -5.17 -8.78
CA GLU A 236 -14.03 -5.31 -10.05
C GLU A 236 -15.50 -4.85 -9.92
N PRO A 237 -16.19 -4.51 -11.02
CA PRO A 237 -17.59 -4.10 -11.01
C PRO A 237 -18.51 -5.05 -10.21
N GLU A 238 -18.35 -6.36 -10.42
CA GLU A 238 -19.16 -7.40 -9.79
C GLU A 238 -18.86 -7.53 -8.29
N THR A 239 -17.62 -7.28 -7.88
CA THR A 239 -17.20 -7.37 -6.48
C THR A 239 -17.69 -6.17 -5.69
N MET A 240 -17.68 -4.97 -6.28
CA MET A 240 -18.32 -3.79 -5.71
C MET A 240 -19.83 -4.02 -5.50
N GLN A 241 -20.53 -4.57 -6.50
CA GLN A 241 -21.96 -4.89 -6.39
C GLN A 241 -22.23 -5.91 -5.28
N PHE A 242 -21.41 -6.96 -5.18
CA PHE A 242 -21.49 -7.94 -4.10
C PHE A 242 -21.30 -7.28 -2.72
N CYS A 243 -20.25 -6.47 -2.57
CA CYS A 243 -19.93 -5.74 -1.35
C CYS A 243 -21.07 -4.81 -0.92
N TYR A 244 -21.68 -4.10 -1.88
CA TYR A 244 -22.81 -3.20 -1.64
C TYR A 244 -24.07 -3.93 -1.14
N LYS A 245 -24.30 -5.16 -1.62
CA LYS A 245 -25.37 -6.03 -1.12
C LYS A 245 -25.12 -6.47 0.32
N CYS A 246 -23.86 -6.65 0.71
CA CYS A 246 -23.49 -7.06 2.08
C CYS A 246 -23.64 -5.94 3.11
N ILE A 247 -23.43 -4.67 2.72
CA ILE A 247 -23.47 -3.52 3.64
C ILE A 247 -24.86 -3.36 4.26
N GLY A 248 -24.88 -3.20 5.59
CA GLY A 248 -26.11 -3.06 6.38
C GLY A 248 -26.98 -1.87 5.99
N ARG A 249 -28.23 -1.87 6.43
CA ARG A 249 -29.24 -0.88 6.02
C ARG A 249 -28.88 0.58 6.33
N THR A 250 -28.08 0.82 7.37
CA THR A 250 -27.66 2.15 7.81
C THR A 250 -26.54 2.75 6.96
N GLY A 251 -26.01 1.99 5.98
CA GLY A 251 -24.84 2.40 5.22
C GLY A 251 -23.53 2.09 5.94
N GLY A 252 -22.44 2.64 5.42
CA GLY A 252 -21.09 2.27 5.83
C GLY A 252 -20.00 2.87 4.95
N ARG A 253 -18.83 2.27 4.96
CA ARG A 253 -17.66 2.61 4.16
C ARG A 253 -17.25 1.41 3.33
N TYR A 254 -16.92 1.68 2.07
CA TYR A 254 -16.42 0.73 1.11
C TYR A 254 -15.08 1.24 0.60
N THR A 255 -14.05 0.42 0.68
CA THR A 255 -12.72 0.76 0.17
C THR A 255 -12.26 -0.30 -0.80
N ALA A 256 -11.93 0.11 -2.02
CA ALA A 256 -11.29 -0.72 -3.03
C ALA A 256 -9.77 -0.48 -3.07
N LEU A 257 -9.03 -1.40 -3.68
CA LEU A 257 -7.60 -1.25 -3.93
C LEU A 257 -7.28 -0.68 -5.33
N GLU A 258 -8.31 -0.52 -6.16
CA GLU A 258 -8.23 0.06 -7.50
C GLU A 258 -9.40 1.02 -7.74
N PRO A 259 -9.29 1.93 -8.71
CA PRO A 259 -10.41 2.76 -9.14
C PRO A 259 -11.61 1.91 -9.55
N PHE A 260 -12.80 2.29 -9.10
CA PHE A 260 -14.06 1.63 -9.43
C PHE A 260 -14.98 2.55 -10.25
N PRO A 261 -15.90 2.00 -11.05
CA PRO A 261 -16.83 2.81 -11.83
C PRO A 261 -17.84 3.56 -10.94
N GLN A 262 -17.85 4.89 -11.02
CA GLN A 262 -18.69 5.73 -10.14
C GLN A 262 -20.20 5.47 -10.29
N PHE A 263 -20.65 5.01 -11.45
CA PHE A 263 -22.07 4.68 -11.68
C PHE A 263 -22.57 3.49 -10.84
N LEU A 264 -21.67 2.67 -10.28
CA LEU A 264 -22.03 1.57 -9.38
C LEU A 264 -22.30 2.04 -7.95
N HIS A 265 -21.93 3.28 -7.61
CA HIS A 265 -22.27 3.88 -6.34
C HIS A 265 -23.77 4.24 -6.29
N THR A 266 -24.58 3.28 -5.88
CA THR A 266 -26.06 3.36 -5.90
C THR A 266 -26.69 3.72 -4.55
N ARG A 267 -25.88 3.79 -3.49
CA ARG A 267 -26.36 3.97 -2.10
C ARG A 267 -25.72 5.20 -1.46
N PRO A 268 -26.41 6.35 -1.34
CA PRO A 268 -25.85 7.58 -0.77
C PRO A 268 -25.34 7.45 0.68
N THR A 269 -25.82 6.44 1.42
CA THR A 269 -25.40 6.16 2.79
C THR A 269 -24.09 5.36 2.88
N VAL A 270 -23.55 4.89 1.75
CA VAL A 270 -22.24 4.26 1.67
C VAL A 270 -21.22 5.32 1.23
N LYS A 271 -20.08 5.43 1.91
CA LYS A 271 -18.97 6.26 1.45
C LYS A 271 -17.96 5.36 0.73
N PRO A 272 -17.91 5.36 -0.62
CA PRO A 272 -16.92 4.61 -1.34
C PRO A 272 -15.61 5.40 -1.47
N ASP A 273 -14.50 4.68 -1.45
CA ASP A 273 -13.16 5.23 -1.62
C ASP A 273 -12.22 4.15 -2.20
N TRP A 274 -11.06 4.54 -2.70
CA TRP A 274 -10.02 3.62 -3.12
C TRP A 274 -8.64 4.18 -2.77
N VAL A 275 -7.70 3.29 -2.46
CA VAL A 275 -6.36 3.70 -2.02
C VAL A 275 -5.33 3.52 -3.14
N LEU A 276 -4.37 4.44 -3.19
CA LEU A 276 -3.24 4.37 -4.10
C LEU A 276 -1.95 4.27 -3.27
N GLY A 277 -1.35 3.08 -3.19
CA GLY A 277 -0.20 2.81 -2.31
C GLY A 277 0.92 3.86 -2.33
N PRO A 278 1.42 4.30 -3.49
CA PRO A 278 2.49 5.31 -3.57
C PRO A 278 2.18 6.66 -2.91
N THR A 279 0.91 6.99 -2.65
CA THR A 279 0.55 8.21 -1.91
C THR A 279 1.14 8.26 -0.50
N LEU A 280 1.50 7.11 0.08
CA LEU A 280 2.22 7.05 1.35
C LEU A 280 3.56 7.81 1.33
N LEU A 281 4.18 7.94 0.16
CA LEU A 281 5.46 8.63 0.03
C LEU A 281 5.31 10.16 0.15
N GLY A 282 4.09 10.70 0.02
CA GLY A 282 3.84 12.14 -0.10
C GLY A 282 4.45 12.78 -1.36
N LYS A 283 5.21 12.03 -2.17
CA LYS A 283 5.86 12.50 -3.40
C LYS A 283 4.85 12.51 -4.56
N PRO A 284 5.06 13.37 -5.59
CA PRO A 284 4.26 13.34 -6.81
C PRO A 284 4.31 11.96 -7.48
N ILE A 285 3.19 11.54 -8.05
CA ILE A 285 3.02 10.30 -8.78
C ILE A 285 2.90 10.64 -10.26
N GLY A 286 3.95 10.37 -11.04
CA GLY A 286 4.02 10.57 -12.49
C GLY A 286 3.55 9.37 -13.32
N TRP A 287 2.74 8.48 -12.75
CA TRP A 287 2.05 7.43 -13.52
C TRP A 287 0.90 8.02 -14.32
N GLY A 288 0.50 7.39 -15.43
CA GLY A 288 -0.60 7.89 -16.26
C GLY A 288 -1.96 7.92 -15.53
N PRO A 289 -2.97 8.64 -16.07
CA PRO A 289 -4.33 8.64 -15.54
C PRO A 289 -4.90 7.23 -15.39
N PRO A 290 -5.68 6.94 -14.32
CA PRO A 290 -6.14 7.85 -13.27
C PRO A 290 -5.21 7.93 -12.05
N PHE A 291 -3.96 7.47 -12.15
CA PHE A 291 -3.04 7.34 -11.01
C PHE A 291 -2.18 8.57 -10.76
N GLU A 292 -2.04 9.45 -11.75
CA GLU A 292 -1.27 10.69 -11.63
C GLU A 292 -1.73 11.55 -10.45
N ARG A 293 -0.81 11.98 -9.60
CA ARG A 293 -1.12 12.84 -8.44
C ARG A 293 0.01 13.84 -8.22
N GLU A 294 -0.36 15.05 -7.82
CA GLU A 294 0.58 15.97 -7.20
C GLU A 294 1.08 15.40 -5.85
N GLY A 295 2.26 15.84 -5.43
CA GLY A 295 2.76 15.49 -4.09
C GLY A 295 1.85 16.05 -3.01
N ASP A 296 1.74 15.36 -1.88
CA ASP A 296 1.01 15.84 -0.72
C ASP A 296 1.98 16.61 0.19
N PRO A 297 1.91 17.96 0.21
CA PRO A 297 2.79 18.78 1.04
C PRO A 297 2.54 18.57 2.55
N ASP A 298 1.43 17.95 2.96
CA ASP A 298 1.15 17.59 4.36
C ASP A 298 1.88 16.30 4.77
N LEU A 299 2.24 15.43 3.81
CA LEU A 299 3.01 14.20 4.04
C LEU A 299 4.52 14.37 3.78
N MET A 300 4.89 15.37 2.97
CA MET A 300 6.29 15.78 2.80
C MET A 300 6.70 16.60 4.01
N GLY A 301 7.51 16.02 4.90
CA GLY A 301 8.02 16.72 6.07
C GLY A 301 8.62 18.09 5.71
N GLY A 302 8.40 19.09 6.57
CA GLY A 302 8.96 20.43 6.41
C GLY A 302 9.17 21.19 7.72
N GLY A 303 8.85 20.58 8.87
CA GLY A 303 8.93 21.24 10.18
C GLY A 303 8.25 22.62 10.16
N PHE A 304 8.88 23.60 10.80
CA PHE A 304 8.39 24.97 10.80
C PHE A 304 8.40 25.66 9.42
N GLU A 305 9.24 25.23 8.48
CA GLU A 305 9.26 25.77 7.12
C GLU A 305 8.05 25.29 6.29
N GLY A 306 7.64 24.05 6.48
CA GLY A 306 6.40 23.49 5.90
C GLY A 306 5.16 24.26 6.35
N ILE A 307 5.12 24.69 7.62
CA ILE A 307 4.05 25.56 8.15
C ILE A 307 4.00 26.88 7.38
N LEU A 308 5.15 27.50 7.10
CA LEU A 308 5.19 28.78 6.37
C LEU A 308 4.65 28.63 4.94
N SER A 309 5.01 27.56 4.24
CA SER A 309 4.47 27.23 2.91
C SER A 309 2.96 26.99 2.96
N GLY A 310 2.49 26.20 3.94
CA GLY A 310 1.07 25.95 4.15
C GLY A 310 0.24 27.20 4.44
N LEU A 311 0.78 28.11 5.24
CA LEU A 311 0.15 29.41 5.51
C LEU A 311 0.03 30.24 4.23
N GLU A 312 1.00 30.16 3.31
CA GLU A 312 0.93 30.85 2.02
C GLU A 312 -0.14 30.24 1.10
N MET A 313 -0.26 28.90 1.07
CA MET A 313 -1.33 28.21 0.34
C MET A 313 -2.72 28.58 0.85
N LEU A 314 -2.90 28.66 2.18
CA LEU A 314 -4.14 29.13 2.80
C LEU A 314 -4.46 30.58 2.41
N ARG A 315 -3.46 31.48 2.44
CA ARG A 315 -3.63 32.88 2.01
C ARG A 315 -4.04 33.00 0.54
N LYS A 316 -3.49 32.15 -0.32
CA LYS A 316 -3.82 32.09 -1.76
C LYS A 316 -5.14 31.35 -2.05
N LYS A 317 -5.87 30.87 -1.04
CA LYS A 317 -7.09 30.05 -1.16
C LYS A 317 -6.89 28.80 -2.03
N GLN A 318 -5.71 28.21 -1.97
CA GLN A 318 -5.35 27.00 -2.72
C GLN A 318 -5.74 25.70 -2.00
N VAL A 319 -6.35 25.81 -0.81
CA VAL A 319 -6.79 24.67 0.01
C VAL A 319 -8.30 24.74 0.20
N SER A 320 -9.01 23.66 -0.17
CA SER A 320 -10.47 23.56 -0.03
C SER A 320 -10.85 22.15 0.42
N GLY A 321 -11.66 22.05 1.47
CA GLY A 321 -12.14 20.76 2.00
C GLY A 321 -11.06 19.88 2.64
N GLN A 322 -9.86 20.42 2.88
CA GLN A 322 -8.71 19.72 3.43
C GLN A 322 -8.12 20.50 4.61
N LYS A 323 -7.47 19.78 5.53
CA LYS A 323 -6.79 20.34 6.70
C LYS A 323 -5.29 20.12 6.49
N LEU A 324 -4.54 21.22 6.37
CA LEU A 324 -3.08 21.14 6.33
C LEU A 324 -2.55 20.67 7.69
N VAL A 325 -1.66 19.68 7.69
CA VAL A 325 -1.07 19.10 8.90
C VAL A 325 0.43 18.99 8.71
N TYR A 326 1.19 19.62 9.60
CA TYR A 326 2.65 19.61 9.57
C TYR A 326 3.19 18.96 10.83
N MET A 327 4.12 18.03 10.68
CA MET A 327 4.84 17.42 11.80
C MET A 327 5.88 18.42 12.34
N ILE A 328 5.70 18.86 13.60
CA ILE A 328 6.50 19.93 14.23
C ILE A 328 7.80 19.44 14.87
N ALA A 329 7.97 18.12 15.06
CA ALA A 329 9.18 17.56 15.68
C ALA A 329 9.64 16.25 15.03
N SER A 330 10.92 16.22 14.66
CA SER A 330 11.77 15.02 14.72
C SER A 330 12.85 15.29 15.78
N GLY A 331 12.62 14.85 17.01
CA GLY A 331 13.54 15.02 18.13
C GLY A 331 12.91 14.60 19.46
N GLU A 332 13.44 13.50 20.02
CA GLU A 332 13.37 12.95 21.38
C GLU A 332 12.07 13.13 22.20
N GLU A 333 11.32 12.03 22.32
CA GLU A 333 10.87 11.43 23.61
C GLU A 333 10.63 9.92 23.41
#